data_AF-A0AAJ0FVD6-F1
#
_entry.id   AF-A0AAJ0FVD6-F1
#
_cell.length_a   1.000
_cell.length_b   1.000
_cell.length_c   1.000
_cell.angle_alpha   90.00
_cell.angle_beta   90.00
_cell.angle_gamma   90.00
#
_symmetry.space_group_name_H-M   'P 1'
#
loop_
_entity.id
_entity.type
_entity.pdbx_description
1 polymer ?
#
loop_
_entity_poly.entity_id
_entity_poly.type
_entity_poly.pdbx_seq_one_letter_code
_entity_poly.pdbx_strand_id
1 'polypeptide(L)'
;MARPQRSQYAQILFITALSLLCFGFFGWRMLPEVDSPIQSPPSVISIGQVTYFISPSAKHKTHWHSKGLSPSGPCSVIRVSGPRLTPEHLIKTRQNFSQDDVWTSEFLHNIIFQSQGSHQAVQISTAAQKTLNNWGSRILSVAGTEGSDSPPPGPYFCNAGQLHEVYRLYTDTAEAFMSATIQSSDDPHSYNSLNMPVLAGEYPGTLTIAVPSRLYFMPTEEKPLAGLRIAVKDTQNVRGVKTTGSSRAWSRLYGPQGESATGVQRLLDHGAIVVGKLKSTQFGESEWATSDWVDYHAPWNPRGDGYQTPSASSSGSAVGVAAYDWLDLATGTDFKDEASSAIFENTIQTLESTLGITRTILSLRNLWSETNTVGTKLSIDDYFKTTFPTASSLDQWSMLTKFQAEYKSAFGHTPPLNPQLQWKMWVTSLSFNEFVNDFLLMAPKEVFTYTNG
;
A
#
# COMPACT_ATOMS: atom_id res chain seq x y z
N MET A 1 -64.12 -74.68 18.61
CA MET A 1 -64.80 -74.40 17.33
C MET A 1 -64.08 -73.24 16.66
N ALA A 2 -63.60 -73.45 15.43
CA ALA A 2 -62.85 -72.49 14.63
C ALA A 2 -63.73 -71.92 13.50
N ARG A 3 -63.51 -70.65 13.11
CA ARG A 3 -63.54 -70.06 11.73
C ARG A 3 -63.77 -68.52 11.76
N PRO A 4 -63.43 -67.73 10.72
CA PRO A 4 -62.05 -67.32 10.37
C PRO A 4 -61.92 -65.83 9.93
N GLN A 5 -60.68 -65.38 9.72
CA GLN A 5 -60.29 -64.08 9.16
C GLN A 5 -60.50 -63.97 7.63
N ARG A 6 -60.99 -62.81 7.17
CA ARG A 6 -60.86 -62.17 5.84
C ARG A 6 -60.84 -60.64 6.11
N SER A 7 -60.08 -59.74 5.48
CA SER A 7 -59.14 -59.77 4.36
C SER A 7 -58.20 -58.56 4.47
N GLN A 8 -56.89 -58.76 4.70
CA GLN A 8 -55.86 -57.71 4.57
C GLN A 8 -55.15 -57.73 3.21
N TYR A 9 -55.41 -58.74 2.38
CA TYR A 9 -54.70 -58.96 1.11
C TYR A 9 -55.17 -58.08 -0.05
N ALA A 10 -56.36 -57.48 0.00
CA ALA A 10 -56.88 -56.64 -1.08
C ALA A 10 -56.27 -55.21 -1.08
N GLN A 11 -55.85 -54.69 0.07
CA GLN A 11 -55.25 -53.35 0.17
C GLN A 11 -53.77 -53.32 -0.24
N ILE A 12 -53.03 -54.43 -0.07
CA ILE A 12 -51.60 -54.50 -0.37
C ILE A 12 -51.36 -54.55 -1.90
N LEU A 13 -52.20 -55.27 -2.65
CA LEU A 13 -52.07 -55.41 -4.10
C LEU A 13 -52.28 -54.09 -4.87
N PHE A 14 -53.12 -53.18 -4.37
CA PHE A 14 -53.37 -51.89 -5.02
C PHE A 14 -52.21 -50.90 -4.84
N ILE A 15 -51.48 -50.98 -3.72
CA ILE A 15 -50.35 -50.08 -3.41
C ILE A 15 -49.08 -50.52 -4.16
N THR A 16 -48.87 -51.82 -4.37
CA THR A 16 -47.72 -52.33 -5.15
C THR A 16 -47.86 -52.10 -6.67
N ALA A 17 -49.08 -52.06 -7.22
CA ALA A 17 -49.27 -51.81 -8.65
C ALA A 17 -49.03 -50.33 -9.03
N LEU A 18 -49.34 -49.39 -8.13
CA LEU A 18 -49.13 -47.96 -8.37
C LEU A 18 -47.64 -47.55 -8.28
N SER A 19 -46.85 -48.27 -7.48
CA SER A 19 -45.42 -48.00 -7.30
C SER A 19 -44.55 -48.52 -8.46
N LEU A 20 -44.97 -49.57 -9.17
CA LEU A 20 -44.23 -50.09 -10.33
C LEU A 20 -44.47 -49.29 -11.63
N LEU A 21 -45.60 -48.58 -11.75
CA LEU A 21 -45.88 -47.71 -12.90
C LEU A 21 -45.10 -46.38 -12.86
N CYS A 22 -44.63 -45.94 -11.70
CA CYS A 22 -43.79 -44.74 -11.57
C CYS A 22 -42.30 -44.97 -11.89
N PHE A 23 -41.83 -46.23 -11.94
CA PHE A 23 -40.43 -46.55 -12.24
C PHE A 23 -40.14 -46.86 -13.73
N GLY A 24 -41.17 -46.94 -14.58
CA GLY A 24 -41.04 -47.37 -15.98
C GLY A 24 -40.78 -46.28 -17.03
N PHE A 25 -40.68 -45.00 -16.65
CA PHE A 25 -40.58 -43.87 -17.60
C PHE A 25 -39.37 -42.94 -17.39
N PHE A 26 -38.28 -43.44 -16.81
CA PHE A 26 -36.98 -42.76 -16.92
C PHE A 26 -36.15 -43.46 -18.01
N GLY A 27 -36.32 -42.97 -19.23
CA GLY A 27 -35.40 -43.27 -20.32
C GLY A 27 -33.96 -42.96 -19.89
N TRP A 28 -33.02 -43.77 -20.39
CA TRP A 28 -31.59 -43.52 -20.31
C TRP A 28 -31.25 -42.16 -20.94
N ARG A 29 -31.42 -41.10 -20.16
CA ARG A 29 -30.78 -39.82 -20.41
C ARG A 29 -29.44 -39.93 -19.69
N MET A 30 -28.36 -39.98 -20.46
CA MET A 30 -27.00 -39.77 -19.94
C MET A 30 -27.08 -38.60 -18.95
N LEU A 31 -26.83 -38.87 -17.67
CA LEU A 31 -26.64 -37.81 -16.70
C LEU A 31 -25.48 -36.97 -17.22
N PRO A 32 -25.62 -35.64 -17.40
CA PRO A 32 -24.46 -34.81 -17.66
C PRO A 32 -23.47 -35.05 -16.51
N GLU A 33 -22.18 -35.17 -16.82
CA GLU A 33 -21.12 -35.11 -15.81
C GLU A 33 -21.43 -33.96 -14.86
N VAL A 34 -21.73 -34.30 -13.61
CA VAL A 34 -21.84 -33.29 -12.55
C VAL A 34 -20.41 -32.87 -12.28
N ASP A 35 -19.99 -31.78 -12.92
CA ASP A 35 -18.76 -31.09 -12.56
C ASP A 35 -18.78 -30.88 -11.05
N SER A 36 -17.79 -31.43 -10.37
CA SER A 36 -17.64 -31.24 -8.92
C SER A 36 -17.56 -29.74 -8.64
N PRO A 37 -18.25 -29.21 -7.61
CA PRO A 37 -18.22 -27.77 -7.34
C PRO A 37 -16.78 -27.33 -7.12
N ILE A 38 -16.33 -26.37 -7.93
CA ILE A 38 -14.98 -25.80 -7.84
C ILE A 38 -14.83 -25.19 -6.44
N GLN A 39 -13.96 -25.78 -5.62
CA GLN A 39 -13.64 -25.24 -4.30
C GLN A 39 -12.98 -23.87 -4.46
N SER A 40 -13.46 -22.86 -3.74
CA SER A 40 -12.86 -21.52 -3.75
C SER A 40 -11.39 -21.58 -3.33
N PRO A 41 -10.51 -20.74 -3.91
CA PRO A 41 -9.12 -20.71 -3.50
C PRO A 41 -8.99 -20.23 -2.05
N PRO A 42 -7.90 -20.58 -1.35
CA PRO A 42 -7.58 -19.93 -0.08
C PRO A 42 -7.47 -18.41 -0.27
N SER A 43 -7.92 -17.62 0.70
CA SER A 43 -7.81 -16.15 0.61
C SER A 43 -6.38 -15.66 0.85
N VAL A 44 -5.59 -16.42 1.60
CA VAL A 44 -4.20 -16.10 1.94
C VAL A 44 -3.35 -17.36 1.84
N ILE A 45 -2.17 -17.23 1.24
CA ILE A 45 -1.18 -18.30 1.16
C ILE A 45 0.22 -17.77 1.46
N SER A 46 1.10 -18.65 1.94
CA SER A 46 2.53 -18.36 2.01
C SER A 46 3.26 -19.25 1.01
N ILE A 47 4.08 -18.64 0.17
CA ILE A 47 4.93 -19.33 -0.80
C ILE A 47 6.37 -18.98 -0.44
N GLY A 48 7.11 -19.97 0.07
CA GLY A 48 8.40 -19.73 0.70
C GLY A 48 8.25 -18.81 1.91
N GLN A 49 8.98 -17.69 1.90
CA GLN A 49 8.95 -16.67 2.97
C GLN A 49 8.02 -15.49 2.67
N VAL A 50 7.27 -15.53 1.57
CA VAL A 50 6.40 -14.43 1.16
C VAL A 50 4.95 -14.82 1.31
N THR A 51 4.15 -13.94 1.91
CA THR A 51 2.71 -14.13 2.08
C THR A 51 1.94 -13.33 1.04
N TYR A 52 0.89 -13.93 0.50
CA TYR A 52 0.07 -13.39 -0.57
C TYR A 52 -1.40 -13.42 -0.21
N PHE A 53 -2.12 -12.39 -0.64
CA PHE A 53 -3.57 -12.40 -0.75
C PHE A 53 -3.98 -12.82 -2.16
N ILE A 54 -5.00 -13.69 -2.25
CA ILE A 54 -5.55 -14.16 -3.51
C ILE A 54 -6.90 -13.48 -3.72
N SER A 55 -7.07 -12.80 -4.85
CA SER A 55 -8.34 -12.18 -5.20
C SER A 55 -9.45 -13.23 -5.25
N PRO A 56 -10.58 -13.05 -4.52
CA PRO A 56 -11.69 -13.99 -4.56
C PRO A 56 -12.36 -14.02 -5.93
N SER A 57 -12.36 -12.88 -6.63
CA SER A 57 -12.88 -12.77 -7.99
C SER A 57 -11.83 -13.28 -8.98
N ALA A 58 -12.16 -14.34 -9.70
CA ALA A 58 -11.41 -14.76 -10.89
C ALA A 58 -11.66 -13.75 -12.01
N LYS A 59 -10.70 -12.86 -12.26
CA LYS A 59 -10.80 -11.89 -13.37
C LYS A 59 -10.71 -12.55 -14.73
N HIS A 60 -10.05 -13.71 -14.82
CA HIS A 60 -9.81 -14.41 -16.07
C HIS A 60 -10.22 -15.88 -15.96
N LYS A 61 -11.11 -16.30 -16.86
CA LYS A 61 -11.45 -17.70 -17.05
C LYS A 61 -10.62 -18.26 -18.18
N THR A 62 -10.05 -19.42 -17.96
CA THR A 62 -9.17 -20.05 -18.94
C THR A 62 -9.57 -21.50 -19.13
N HIS A 63 -9.84 -21.89 -20.38
CA HIS A 63 -10.21 -23.26 -20.70
C HIS A 63 -8.95 -24.11 -20.83
N TRP A 64 -8.35 -24.50 -19.70
CA TRP A 64 -7.26 -25.46 -19.70
C TRP A 64 -7.83 -26.89 -19.77
N HIS A 65 -7.86 -27.48 -20.96
CA HIS A 65 -8.25 -28.89 -21.14
C HIS A 65 -7.14 -29.81 -20.63
N SER A 66 -7.11 -30.04 -19.32
CA SER A 66 -6.28 -31.06 -18.70
C SER A 66 -7.16 -32.28 -18.41
N LYS A 67 -6.92 -33.39 -19.11
CA LYS A 67 -7.56 -34.69 -18.83
C LYS A 67 -7.17 -35.12 -17.40
N GLY A 68 -8.04 -34.88 -16.43
CA GLY A 68 -8.05 -35.56 -15.13
C GLY A 68 -7.30 -34.90 -13.97
N LEU A 69 -6.74 -33.69 -14.11
CA LEU A 69 -6.13 -32.93 -13.01
C LEU A 69 -6.54 -31.46 -13.11
N SER A 70 -7.23 -30.94 -12.09
CA SER A 70 -7.48 -29.52 -11.88
C SER A 70 -6.34 -28.96 -11.01
N PRO A 71 -5.24 -28.45 -11.60
CA PRO A 71 -4.13 -27.93 -10.82
C PRO A 71 -4.59 -26.75 -9.97
N SER A 72 -4.24 -26.79 -8.68
CA SER A 72 -4.42 -25.68 -7.74
C SER A 72 -3.05 -25.28 -7.20
N GLY A 73 -2.70 -24.00 -7.25
CA GLY A 73 -1.40 -23.51 -6.77
C GLY A 73 -0.85 -22.30 -7.55
N PRO A 74 0.34 -21.82 -7.16
CA PRO A 74 0.99 -20.70 -7.84
C PRO A 74 1.33 -21.05 -9.28
N CYS A 75 1.13 -20.08 -10.18
CA CYS A 75 1.40 -20.22 -11.59
C CYS A 75 1.82 -18.90 -12.24
N SER A 76 2.51 -18.98 -13.37
CA SER A 76 2.88 -17.81 -14.18
C SER A 76 2.19 -17.86 -15.53
N VAL A 77 1.65 -16.72 -15.95
CA VAL A 77 1.23 -16.50 -17.34
C VAL A 77 2.40 -15.86 -18.09
N ILE A 78 2.82 -16.48 -19.19
CA ILE A 78 3.93 -16.03 -20.03
C ILE A 78 3.43 -15.82 -21.45
N ARG A 79 3.59 -14.59 -21.97
CA ARG A 79 3.34 -14.29 -23.38
C ARG A 79 4.51 -14.73 -24.25
N VAL A 80 4.18 -15.27 -25.41
CA VAL A 80 5.13 -15.74 -26.42
C VAL A 80 4.85 -15.01 -27.72
N SER A 81 5.83 -14.21 -28.17
CA SER A 81 5.69 -13.34 -29.35
C SER A 81 5.93 -14.04 -30.69
N GLY A 82 6.28 -15.33 -30.69
CA GLY A 82 6.58 -16.09 -31.91
C GLY A 82 6.09 -17.53 -31.85
N PRO A 83 6.11 -18.25 -32.98
CA PRO A 83 5.54 -19.59 -33.08
C PRO A 83 6.36 -20.66 -32.33
N ARG A 84 7.61 -20.34 -31.95
CA ARG A 84 8.53 -21.26 -31.27
C ARG A 84 9.05 -20.66 -29.96
N LEU A 85 8.92 -21.43 -28.89
CA LEU A 85 9.50 -21.13 -27.59
C LEU A 85 10.95 -21.64 -27.52
N THR A 86 11.88 -20.73 -27.22
CA THR A 86 13.31 -21.02 -27.11
C THR A 86 13.80 -20.88 -25.66
N PRO A 87 14.96 -21.48 -25.29
CA PRO A 87 15.58 -21.28 -23.98
C PRO A 87 15.85 -19.81 -23.67
N GLU A 88 16.27 -19.03 -24.67
CA GLU A 88 16.63 -17.62 -24.51
C GLU A 88 15.39 -16.79 -24.14
N HIS A 89 14.24 -17.07 -24.75
CA HIS A 89 12.97 -16.43 -24.39
C HIS A 89 12.59 -16.73 -22.94
N LEU A 90 12.73 -17.99 -22.51
CA LEU A 90 12.43 -18.39 -21.13
C LEU A 90 13.35 -17.71 -20.12
N ILE A 91 14.67 -17.75 -20.36
CA ILE A 91 15.67 -17.13 -19.48
C ILE A 91 15.43 -15.62 -19.38
N LYS A 92 15.21 -14.95 -20.52
CA LYS A 92 14.89 -13.52 -20.56
C LYS A 92 13.60 -13.19 -19.83
N THR A 93 12.55 -14.00 -20.01
CA THR A 93 11.27 -13.82 -19.30
C THR A 93 11.48 -13.94 -17.79
N ARG A 94 12.21 -14.97 -17.34
CA ARG A 94 12.53 -15.16 -15.91
C ARG A 94 13.32 -13.98 -15.34
N GLN A 95 14.30 -13.46 -16.09
CA GLN A 95 15.06 -12.28 -15.68
C GLN A 95 14.17 -11.04 -15.57
N ASN A 96 13.29 -10.79 -16.54
CA ASN A 96 12.35 -9.68 -16.50
C ASN A 96 11.37 -9.81 -15.33
N PHE A 97 10.79 -10.99 -15.12
CA PHE A 97 9.85 -11.23 -14.03
C PHE A 97 10.52 -11.12 -12.66
N SER A 98 11.80 -11.44 -12.54
CA SER A 98 12.55 -11.26 -11.29
C SER A 98 12.77 -9.81 -10.86
N GLN A 99 12.44 -8.83 -11.70
CA GLN A 99 12.41 -7.42 -11.33
C GLN A 99 11.12 -7.02 -10.60
N ASP A 100 10.08 -7.85 -10.67
CA ASP A 100 8.84 -7.64 -9.94
C ASP A 100 8.96 -8.22 -8.53
N ASP A 101 8.63 -7.40 -7.53
CA ASP A 101 8.72 -7.75 -6.12
C ASP A 101 7.57 -8.63 -5.62
N VAL A 102 6.54 -8.89 -6.45
CA VAL A 102 5.47 -9.85 -6.13
C VAL A 102 5.80 -11.22 -6.70
N TRP A 103 6.41 -11.28 -7.89
CA TRP A 103 6.77 -12.53 -8.52
C TRP A 103 7.99 -13.19 -7.85
N THR A 104 7.93 -14.52 -7.68
CA THR A 104 9.06 -15.34 -7.23
C THR A 104 9.20 -16.57 -8.12
N SER A 105 10.37 -17.22 -8.11
CA SER A 105 10.59 -18.42 -8.93
C SER A 105 9.64 -19.59 -8.61
N GLU A 106 9.01 -19.58 -7.44
CA GLU A 106 8.00 -20.57 -7.05
C GLU A 106 6.76 -20.52 -7.98
N PHE A 107 6.46 -19.36 -8.58
CA PHE A 107 5.41 -19.24 -9.60
C PHE A 107 5.77 -19.92 -10.93
N LEU A 108 6.99 -20.43 -11.11
CA LEU A 108 7.37 -21.23 -12.29
C LEU A 108 6.94 -22.69 -12.18
N HIS A 109 6.43 -23.14 -11.03
CA HIS A 109 6.01 -24.53 -10.89
C HIS A 109 4.89 -24.89 -11.87
N ASN A 110 3.96 -23.96 -12.11
CA ASN A 110 2.92 -24.10 -13.13
C ASN A 110 3.04 -22.95 -14.14
N ILE A 111 3.08 -23.27 -15.42
CA ILE A 111 3.24 -22.26 -16.47
C ILE A 111 2.12 -22.36 -17.49
N ILE A 112 1.61 -21.20 -17.87
CA ILE A 112 0.64 -20.99 -18.93
C ILE A 112 1.32 -20.17 -20.01
N PHE A 113 1.38 -20.71 -21.23
CA PHE A 113 1.86 -19.97 -22.39
C PHE A 113 0.71 -19.40 -23.20
N GLN A 114 0.80 -18.11 -23.51
CA GLN A 114 -0.12 -17.41 -24.38
C GLN A 114 0.58 -17.03 -25.68
N SER A 115 0.03 -17.48 -26.81
CA SER A 115 0.52 -17.12 -28.14
C SER A 115 0.01 -15.73 -28.56
N GLN A 116 0.86 -14.90 -29.16
CA GLN A 116 0.41 -13.73 -29.91
C GLN A 116 0.07 -14.14 -31.36
N GLY A 117 -1.22 -14.14 -31.70
CA GLY A 117 -1.71 -14.36 -33.07
C GLY A 117 -2.59 -15.61 -33.27
N SER A 118 -3.14 -15.73 -34.48
CA SER A 118 -4.18 -16.71 -34.82
C SER A 118 -3.74 -18.16 -34.68
N HIS A 119 -4.35 -18.85 -33.70
CA HIS A 119 -4.49 -20.31 -33.53
C HIS A 119 -3.28 -21.25 -33.63
N GLN A 120 -2.04 -20.78 -33.83
CA GLN A 120 -0.89 -21.68 -33.76
C GLN A 120 -0.51 -21.98 -32.31
N ALA A 121 -0.66 -23.25 -31.92
CA ALA A 121 -0.11 -23.76 -30.67
C ALA A 121 1.39 -23.47 -30.61
N VAL A 122 1.85 -22.84 -29.52
CA VAL A 122 3.27 -22.53 -29.32
C VAL A 122 4.08 -23.81 -29.39
N GLN A 123 5.01 -23.88 -30.34
CA GLN A 123 5.90 -25.03 -30.50
C GLN A 123 7.05 -24.91 -29.52
N ILE A 124 7.20 -25.88 -28.62
CA ILE A 124 8.27 -25.87 -27.61
C ILE A 124 9.48 -26.61 -28.17
N SER A 125 10.61 -25.91 -28.32
CA SER A 125 11.85 -26.56 -28.75
C SER A 125 12.37 -27.56 -27.70
N THR A 126 13.08 -28.61 -28.11
CA THR A 126 13.66 -29.60 -27.19
C THR A 126 14.57 -28.96 -26.14
N ALA A 127 15.32 -27.92 -26.52
CA ALA A 127 16.15 -27.16 -25.60
C ALA A 127 15.32 -26.35 -24.58
N ALA A 128 14.20 -25.74 -25.02
CA ALA A 128 13.29 -25.05 -24.11
C ALA A 128 12.62 -26.03 -23.15
N GLN A 129 12.21 -27.21 -23.62
CA GLN A 129 11.66 -28.27 -22.77
C GLN A 129 12.67 -28.72 -21.70
N LYS A 130 13.95 -28.87 -22.07
CA LYS A 130 15.02 -29.18 -21.10
C LYS A 130 15.17 -28.08 -20.05
N THR A 131 15.05 -26.82 -20.46
CA THR A 131 15.10 -25.66 -19.54
C THR A 131 13.93 -25.69 -18.55
N LEU A 132 12.71 -25.95 -19.02
CA LEU A 132 11.52 -26.08 -18.18
C LEU A 132 11.61 -27.27 -17.21
N ASN A 133 12.12 -28.41 -17.68
CA ASN A 133 12.35 -29.57 -16.83
C ASN A 133 13.37 -29.27 -15.73
N ASN A 134 14.45 -28.54 -16.04
CA ASN A 134 15.45 -28.12 -15.05
C ASN A 134 14.87 -27.17 -13.99
N TRP A 135 13.80 -26.44 -14.31
CA TRP A 135 13.07 -25.60 -13.35
C TRP A 135 12.00 -26.37 -12.56
N GLY A 136 11.73 -27.63 -12.92
CA GLY A 136 10.62 -28.39 -12.33
C GLY A 136 9.25 -27.86 -12.75
N SER A 137 9.16 -27.19 -13.91
CA SER A 137 7.94 -26.54 -14.39
C SER A 137 6.98 -27.54 -15.05
N ARG A 138 5.70 -27.45 -14.69
CA ARG A 138 4.59 -28.12 -15.36
C ARG A 138 3.86 -27.14 -16.27
N ILE A 139 3.67 -27.51 -17.54
CA ILE A 139 2.94 -26.69 -18.51
C ILE A 139 1.45 -27.05 -18.42
N LEU A 140 0.63 -26.07 -18.03
CA LEU A 140 -0.82 -26.26 -17.86
C LEU A 140 -1.59 -26.00 -19.16
N SER A 141 -1.11 -25.09 -19.99
CA SER A 141 -1.72 -24.80 -21.29
C SER A 141 -0.80 -24.06 -22.24
N VAL A 142 -1.10 -24.27 -23.52
CA VAL A 142 -0.54 -23.58 -24.68
C VAL A 142 -1.71 -23.25 -25.60
N ALA A 143 -2.51 -22.23 -25.24
CA ALA A 143 -3.69 -21.85 -26.02
C ALA A 143 -3.61 -20.37 -26.41
N GLY A 144 -3.90 -20.08 -27.68
CA GLY A 144 -4.07 -18.71 -28.16
C GLY A 144 -5.42 -18.18 -27.68
N THR A 145 -5.42 -17.40 -26.60
CA THR A 145 -6.59 -16.61 -26.21
C THR A 145 -6.50 -15.26 -26.92
N GLU A 146 -7.24 -15.10 -28.02
CA GLU A 146 -7.50 -13.78 -28.60
C GLU A 146 -8.67 -13.12 -27.86
N GLY A 147 -8.56 -11.80 -27.63
CA GLY A 147 -9.62 -10.97 -27.06
C GLY A 147 -9.25 -10.25 -25.76
N SER A 148 -10.12 -9.34 -25.33
CA SER A 148 -10.00 -8.52 -24.10
C SER A 148 -9.93 -9.33 -22.80
N ASP A 149 -10.28 -10.61 -22.84
CA ASP A 149 -10.29 -11.52 -21.67
C ASP A 149 -8.94 -12.21 -21.42
N SER A 150 -7.94 -12.01 -22.29
CA SER A 150 -6.62 -12.60 -22.13
C SER A 150 -5.89 -12.02 -20.90
N PRO A 151 -5.55 -12.83 -19.88
CA PRO A 151 -4.87 -12.34 -18.69
C PRO A 151 -3.52 -11.69 -19.06
N PRO A 152 -3.11 -10.62 -18.36
CA PRO A 152 -1.77 -10.08 -18.53
C PRO A 152 -0.70 -11.10 -18.07
N PRO A 153 0.56 -10.93 -18.49
CA PRO A 153 1.66 -11.73 -17.97
C PRO A 153 1.83 -11.48 -16.47
N GLY A 154 2.31 -12.48 -15.73
CA GLY A 154 2.63 -12.29 -14.32
C GLY A 154 2.30 -13.50 -13.44
N PRO A 155 2.44 -13.33 -12.11
CA PRO A 155 2.11 -14.36 -11.13
C PRO A 155 0.60 -14.49 -10.98
N TYR A 156 0.07 -15.68 -10.76
CA TYR A 156 -1.34 -15.93 -10.47
C TYR A 156 -1.46 -17.10 -9.50
N PHE A 157 -2.62 -17.20 -8.87
CA PHE A 157 -3.07 -18.45 -8.28
C PHE A 157 -4.01 -19.15 -9.25
N CYS A 158 -3.58 -20.29 -9.77
CA CYS A 158 -4.38 -21.14 -10.62
C CYS A 158 -5.26 -22.02 -9.75
N ASN A 159 -6.56 -22.07 -10.04
CA ASN A 159 -7.49 -22.95 -9.33
C ASN A 159 -8.57 -23.47 -10.28
N ALA A 160 -8.55 -24.76 -10.60
CA ALA A 160 -9.57 -25.42 -11.44
C ALA A 160 -9.93 -24.66 -12.73
N GLY A 161 -8.91 -24.22 -13.48
CA GLY A 161 -9.12 -23.48 -14.74
C GLY A 161 -9.37 -21.98 -14.58
N GLN A 162 -9.39 -21.46 -13.35
CA GLN A 162 -9.53 -20.04 -13.07
C GLN A 162 -8.19 -19.44 -12.65
N LEU A 163 -7.97 -18.18 -13.02
CA LEU A 163 -6.82 -17.39 -12.60
C LEU A 163 -7.26 -16.30 -11.64
N HIS A 164 -6.61 -16.28 -10.49
CA HIS A 164 -6.78 -15.27 -9.47
C HIS A 164 -5.50 -14.45 -9.38
N GLU A 165 -5.63 -13.13 -9.47
CA GLU A 165 -4.53 -12.22 -9.19
C GLU A 165 -4.04 -12.42 -7.76
N VAL A 166 -2.73 -12.31 -7.59
CA VAL A 166 -2.08 -12.39 -6.28
C VAL A 166 -1.50 -11.04 -5.92
N TYR A 167 -1.59 -10.71 -4.64
CA TYR A 167 -1.09 -9.49 -4.06
C TYR A 167 -0.08 -9.88 -3.00
N ARG A 168 1.16 -9.39 -3.09
CA ARG A 168 2.11 -9.59 -1.99
C ARG A 168 1.64 -8.79 -0.80
N LEU A 169 1.67 -9.40 0.38
CA LEU A 169 1.32 -8.75 1.63
C LEU A 169 2.58 -8.17 2.28
N TYR A 170 2.56 -6.87 2.52
CA TYR A 170 3.59 -6.15 3.25
C TYR A 170 3.05 -5.63 4.57
N THR A 171 3.91 -5.55 5.58
CA THR A 171 3.58 -4.90 6.86
C THR A 171 3.83 -3.40 6.74
N ASP A 172 2.91 -2.58 7.23
CA ASP A 172 3.10 -1.14 7.44
C ASP A 172 3.92 -0.88 8.73
N THR A 173 5.21 -1.23 8.71
CA THR A 173 6.13 -1.13 9.86
C THR A 173 6.37 0.31 10.34
N ALA A 174 6.33 1.28 9.42
CA ALA A 174 6.43 2.71 9.72
C ALA A 174 5.08 3.33 10.14
N GLU A 175 4.01 2.54 10.16
CA GLU A 175 2.64 3.00 10.43
C GLU A 175 2.23 4.24 9.62
N ALA A 176 2.58 4.28 8.34
CA ALA A 176 2.33 5.39 7.44
C ALA A 176 0.88 5.44 6.94
N PHE A 177 0.15 4.33 6.99
CA PHE A 177 -1.16 4.18 6.40
C PHE A 177 -2.28 4.36 7.43
N MET A 178 -3.36 4.99 6.97
CA MET A 178 -4.67 5.04 7.65
C MET A 178 -5.50 3.80 7.32
N SER A 179 -5.42 3.33 6.07
CA SER A 179 -6.08 2.10 5.62
C SER A 179 -5.37 1.52 4.39
N ALA A 180 -5.36 0.20 4.29
CA ALA A 180 -4.99 -0.50 3.07
C ALA A 180 -6.17 -0.53 2.09
N THR A 181 -5.89 -0.55 0.80
CA THR A 181 -6.93 -0.64 -0.24
C THR A 181 -6.63 -1.72 -1.26
N ILE A 182 -7.69 -2.22 -1.89
CA ILE A 182 -7.61 -3.07 -3.07
C ILE A 182 -8.56 -2.54 -4.13
N GLN A 183 -8.12 -2.56 -5.39
CA GLN A 183 -8.95 -2.15 -6.52
C GLN A 183 -10.16 -3.09 -6.64
N SER A 184 -11.32 -2.53 -6.95
CA SER A 184 -12.54 -3.32 -7.22
C SER A 184 -12.34 -4.20 -8.45
N SER A 185 -12.93 -5.40 -8.45
CA SER A 185 -12.94 -6.26 -9.63
C SER A 185 -13.78 -5.69 -10.77
N ASP A 186 -14.77 -4.86 -10.44
CA ASP A 186 -15.82 -4.47 -11.39
C ASP A 186 -15.57 -3.08 -11.99
N ASP A 187 -14.77 -2.25 -11.32
CA ASP A 187 -14.49 -0.88 -11.73
C ASP A 187 -13.04 -0.49 -11.36
N PRO A 188 -12.17 -0.21 -12.36
CA PRO A 188 -10.78 0.14 -12.11
C PRO A 188 -10.58 1.48 -11.38
N HIS A 189 -11.61 2.32 -11.30
CA HIS A 189 -11.58 3.59 -10.59
C HIS A 189 -12.23 3.52 -9.19
N SER A 190 -12.72 2.35 -8.79
CA SER A 190 -13.31 2.11 -7.47
C SER A 190 -12.43 1.19 -6.64
N TYR A 191 -12.34 1.46 -5.35
CA TYR A 191 -11.48 0.74 -4.41
C TYR A 191 -12.27 0.30 -3.19
N ASN A 192 -11.83 -0.79 -2.56
CA ASN A 192 -12.37 -1.28 -1.30
C ASN A 192 -11.30 -1.17 -0.21
N SER A 193 -11.73 -0.91 1.02
CA SER A 193 -10.84 -1.01 2.18
C SER A 193 -10.48 -2.47 2.43
N LEU A 194 -9.19 -2.75 2.60
CA LEU A 194 -8.70 -4.08 2.95
C LEU A 194 -8.35 -4.10 4.44
N ASN A 195 -8.99 -4.99 5.19
CA ASN A 195 -8.69 -5.19 6.61
C ASN A 195 -8.37 -6.66 6.87
N MET A 196 -7.08 -6.96 6.96
CA MET A 196 -6.58 -8.33 7.07
C MET A 196 -5.37 -8.37 8.02
N PRO A 197 -5.54 -8.80 9.28
CA PRO A 197 -4.45 -8.85 10.25
C PRO A 197 -3.59 -10.11 10.07
N VAL A 198 -3.09 -10.35 8.85
CA VAL A 198 -2.36 -11.59 8.50
C VAL A 198 -1.00 -11.66 9.20
N LEU A 199 -0.31 -10.52 9.29
CA LEU A 199 1.05 -10.42 9.84
C LEU A 199 1.08 -9.91 11.29
N ALA A 200 -0.09 -9.86 11.95
CA ALA A 200 -0.23 -9.29 13.30
C ALA A 200 0.49 -10.08 14.40
N GLY A 201 0.84 -11.35 14.16
CA GLY A 201 1.63 -12.15 15.11
C GLY A 201 3.10 -11.71 15.19
N GLU A 202 3.64 -11.16 14.11
CA GLU A 202 5.01 -10.66 14.05
C GLU A 202 5.06 -9.14 14.34
N TYR A 203 4.05 -8.41 13.87
CA TYR A 203 3.93 -6.96 14.04
C TYR A 203 2.54 -6.56 14.59
N PRO A 204 2.31 -6.71 15.91
CA PRO A 204 1.02 -6.41 16.52
C PRO A 204 0.57 -4.98 16.26
N GLY A 205 -0.69 -4.81 15.84
CA GLY A 205 -1.30 -3.48 15.65
C GLY A 205 -0.96 -2.79 14.32
N THR A 206 -0.11 -3.38 13.47
CA THR A 206 0.23 -2.82 12.16
C THR A 206 -0.76 -3.23 11.07
N LEU A 207 -0.91 -2.38 10.05
CA LEU A 207 -1.71 -2.72 8.87
C LEU A 207 -0.94 -3.67 7.95
N THR A 208 -1.68 -4.55 7.28
CA THR A 208 -1.16 -5.34 6.16
C THR A 208 -1.61 -4.70 4.85
N ILE A 209 -0.65 -4.33 4.01
CA ILE A 209 -0.86 -3.70 2.70
C ILE A 209 -0.78 -4.76 1.61
N ALA A 210 -1.82 -4.88 0.79
CA ALA A 210 -1.83 -5.77 -0.37
C ALA A 210 -1.33 -5.03 -1.60
N VAL A 211 -0.25 -5.53 -2.20
CA VAL A 211 0.46 -4.87 -3.29
C VAL A 211 0.39 -5.74 -4.55
N PRO A 212 -0.18 -5.25 -5.66
CA PRO A 212 -0.32 -6.02 -6.90
C PRO A 212 1.00 -6.11 -7.66
N SER A 213 1.18 -7.19 -8.43
CA SER A 213 2.32 -7.33 -9.34
C SER A 213 2.31 -6.21 -10.39
N ARG A 214 3.48 -5.62 -10.68
CA ARG A 214 3.63 -4.63 -11.75
C ARG A 214 3.47 -5.26 -13.13
N LEU A 215 3.71 -6.58 -13.24
CA LEU A 215 3.61 -7.33 -14.50
C LEU A 215 2.21 -7.35 -15.11
N TYR A 216 1.17 -7.16 -14.28
CA TYR A 216 -0.21 -7.08 -14.76
C TYR A 216 -0.47 -5.84 -15.63
N PHE A 217 0.42 -4.84 -15.56
CA PHE A 217 0.24 -3.53 -16.15
C PHE A 217 1.34 -3.26 -17.16
N MET A 218 0.95 -2.74 -18.33
CA MET A 218 1.88 -2.34 -19.38
C MET A 218 1.68 -0.84 -19.62
N PRO A 219 2.70 0.00 -19.37
CA PRO A 219 2.65 1.41 -19.72
C PRO A 219 2.36 1.62 -21.21
N THR A 220 1.42 2.53 -21.50
CA THR A 220 1.13 3.03 -22.85
C THR A 220 1.18 4.55 -22.86
N GLU A 221 1.04 5.18 -24.04
CA GLU A 221 0.98 6.63 -24.16
C GLU A 221 -0.23 7.21 -23.38
N GLU A 222 -1.37 6.51 -23.41
CA GLU A 222 -2.59 6.91 -22.72
C GLU A 222 -2.55 6.56 -21.22
N LYS A 223 -1.81 5.51 -20.84
CA LYS A 223 -1.65 5.06 -19.45
C LYS A 223 -0.18 5.03 -19.04
N PRO A 224 0.49 6.19 -18.96
CA PRO A 224 1.92 6.26 -18.67
C PRO A 224 2.26 5.84 -17.23
N LEU A 225 1.28 5.83 -16.32
CA LEU A 225 1.46 5.46 -14.92
C LEU A 225 1.07 4.00 -14.65
N ALA A 226 0.74 3.20 -15.67
CA ALA A 226 0.34 1.81 -15.51
C ALA A 226 1.42 1.01 -14.76
N GLY A 227 1.04 0.39 -13.65
CA GLY A 227 1.96 -0.40 -12.81
C GLY A 227 2.64 0.40 -11.70
N LEU A 228 2.53 1.73 -11.70
CA LEU A 228 2.95 2.55 -10.56
C LEU A 228 1.93 2.41 -9.42
N ARG A 229 2.44 2.05 -8.26
CA ARG A 229 1.70 1.93 -7.01
C ARG A 229 1.77 3.25 -6.30
N ILE A 230 0.60 3.82 -6.02
CA ILE A 230 0.47 5.10 -5.35
C ILE A 230 -0.30 4.94 -4.05
N ALA A 231 -0.02 5.80 -3.08
CA ALA A 231 -0.83 5.93 -1.88
C ALA A 231 -1.34 7.37 -1.76
N VAL A 232 -2.56 7.52 -1.27
CA VAL A 232 -3.29 8.80 -1.32
C VAL A 232 -3.41 9.39 0.08
N LYS A 233 -2.99 10.65 0.28
CA LYS A 233 -3.18 11.34 1.57
C LYS A 233 -4.63 11.27 2.01
N ASP A 234 -4.87 11.00 3.29
CA ASP A 234 -6.21 10.72 3.80
C ASP A 234 -7.19 11.90 3.75
N THR A 235 -6.72 13.11 3.42
CA THR A 235 -7.58 14.28 3.14
C THR A 235 -8.13 14.31 1.71
N GLN A 236 -7.71 13.39 0.84
CA GLN A 236 -8.13 13.34 -0.56
C GLN A 236 -9.05 12.14 -0.82
N ASN A 237 -10.13 12.36 -1.56
CA ASN A 237 -11.11 11.32 -1.83
C ASN A 237 -10.60 10.24 -2.79
N VAL A 238 -10.92 8.99 -2.47
CA VAL A 238 -10.76 7.81 -3.33
C VAL A 238 -12.12 7.11 -3.35
N ARG A 239 -12.71 6.93 -4.53
CA ARG A 239 -14.02 6.30 -4.69
C ARG A 239 -14.05 4.90 -4.07
N GLY A 240 -15.09 4.64 -3.28
CA GLY A 240 -15.30 3.36 -2.57
C GLY A 240 -14.55 3.21 -1.24
N VAL A 241 -13.72 4.19 -0.87
CA VAL A 241 -12.95 4.20 0.38
C VAL A 241 -13.32 5.40 1.23
N LYS A 242 -13.20 5.28 2.55
CA LYS A 242 -13.39 6.43 3.45
C LYS A 242 -12.24 7.44 3.28
N THR A 243 -12.58 8.71 3.45
CA THR A 243 -11.64 9.82 3.65
C THR A 243 -11.89 10.28 5.07
N THR A 244 -10.90 10.11 5.95
CA THR A 244 -11.12 10.37 7.39
C THR A 244 -10.58 11.72 7.86
N GLY A 245 -9.74 12.37 7.04
CA GLY A 245 -8.99 13.54 7.47
C GLY A 245 -8.12 13.25 8.70
N SER A 246 -7.73 11.98 8.90
CA SER A 246 -7.09 11.50 10.13
C SER A 246 -7.84 11.88 11.42
N SER A 247 -9.19 11.91 11.35
CA SER A 247 -10.07 12.13 12.50
C SER A 247 -10.94 10.91 12.80
N ARG A 248 -10.95 10.45 14.06
CA ARG A 248 -11.80 9.33 14.50
C ARG A 248 -13.28 9.71 14.47
N ALA A 249 -13.61 10.94 14.85
CA ALA A 249 -14.99 11.44 14.84
C ALA A 249 -15.55 11.50 13.40
N TRP A 250 -14.77 12.06 12.47
CA TRP A 250 -15.15 12.10 11.06
C TRP A 250 -15.33 10.69 10.47
N SER A 251 -14.36 9.79 10.73
CA SER A 251 -14.42 8.40 10.27
C SER A 251 -15.69 7.66 10.72
N ARG A 252 -16.17 7.93 11.94
CA ARG A 252 -17.41 7.34 12.48
C ARG A 252 -18.66 7.91 11.82
N LEU A 253 -18.67 9.20 11.51
CA LEU A 253 -19.84 9.89 10.99
C LEU A 253 -20.07 9.64 9.51
N TYR A 254 -18.99 9.56 8.72
CA TYR A 254 -19.09 9.51 7.25
C TYR A 254 -18.73 8.14 6.66
N GLY A 255 -19.43 7.80 5.58
CA GLY A 255 -19.23 6.59 4.80
C GLY A 255 -18.12 6.71 3.75
N PRO A 256 -17.93 5.65 2.93
CA PRO A 256 -17.05 5.70 1.77
C PRO A 256 -17.45 6.79 0.78
N GLN A 257 -16.47 7.32 0.04
CA GLN A 257 -16.69 8.39 -0.94
C GLN A 257 -17.28 7.85 -2.24
N GLY A 258 -18.22 8.59 -2.83
CA GLY A 258 -18.82 8.24 -4.13
C GLY A 258 -17.91 8.51 -5.32
N GLU A 259 -16.95 9.43 -5.18
CA GLU A 259 -16.07 9.90 -6.24
C GLU A 259 -14.64 10.11 -5.72
N SER A 260 -13.66 9.99 -6.59
CA SER A 260 -12.25 10.33 -6.30
C SER A 260 -12.02 11.83 -6.47
N ALA A 261 -11.11 12.41 -5.70
CA ALA A 261 -10.71 13.80 -5.91
C ALA A 261 -10.12 13.98 -7.32
N THR A 262 -10.31 15.15 -7.96
CA THR A 262 -9.93 15.37 -9.37
C THR A 262 -8.48 15.00 -9.69
N GLY A 263 -7.53 15.35 -8.81
CA GLY A 263 -6.12 14.98 -8.97
C GLY A 263 -5.90 13.47 -8.89
N VAL A 264 -6.58 12.79 -7.96
CA VAL A 264 -6.53 11.33 -7.81
C VAL A 264 -7.15 10.66 -9.04
N GLN A 265 -8.31 11.14 -9.51
CA GLN A 265 -8.97 10.59 -10.69
C GLN A 265 -8.07 10.67 -11.93
N ARG A 266 -7.37 11.79 -12.14
CA ARG A 266 -6.40 11.92 -13.24
C ARG A 266 -5.28 10.90 -13.15
N LEU A 267 -4.75 10.61 -11.95
CA LEU A 267 -3.72 9.58 -11.78
C LEU A 267 -4.26 8.19 -12.14
N LEU A 268 -5.49 7.88 -11.70
CA LEU A 268 -6.18 6.63 -12.01
C LEU A 268 -6.45 6.48 -13.52
N ASP A 269 -6.91 7.54 -14.18
CA ASP A 269 -7.18 7.55 -15.62
C ASP A 269 -5.90 7.22 -16.43
N HIS A 270 -4.74 7.67 -15.94
CA HIS A 270 -3.42 7.39 -16.53
C HIS A 270 -2.79 6.07 -16.04
N GLY A 271 -3.53 5.24 -15.30
CA GLY A 271 -3.15 3.86 -14.96
C GLY A 271 -2.50 3.66 -13.58
N ALA A 272 -2.40 4.67 -12.73
CA ALA A 272 -1.85 4.51 -11.39
C ALA A 272 -2.77 3.65 -10.50
N ILE A 273 -2.19 2.93 -9.55
CA ILE A 273 -2.91 1.96 -8.71
C ILE A 273 -2.83 2.37 -7.25
N VAL A 274 -3.97 2.56 -6.58
CA VAL A 274 -4.01 2.97 -5.17
C VAL A 274 -3.89 1.75 -4.25
N VAL A 275 -2.84 1.71 -3.43
CA VAL A 275 -2.59 0.63 -2.45
C VAL A 275 -3.00 0.98 -1.02
N GLY A 276 -3.26 2.26 -0.75
CA GLY A 276 -3.83 2.66 0.54
C GLY A 276 -4.04 4.16 0.71
N LYS A 277 -4.64 4.51 1.85
CA LYS A 277 -4.78 5.89 2.35
C LYS A 277 -3.67 6.16 3.36
N LEU A 278 -3.00 7.30 3.26
CA LEU A 278 -1.85 7.67 4.10
C LEU A 278 -2.28 8.59 5.25
N LYS A 279 -1.70 8.39 6.43
CA LYS A 279 -1.91 9.26 7.58
C LYS A 279 -1.53 10.71 7.24
N SER A 280 -2.28 11.63 7.82
CA SER A 280 -2.05 13.07 7.81
C SER A 280 -2.11 13.55 9.26
N THR A 281 -1.58 14.73 9.55
CA THR A 281 -2.09 15.48 10.71
C THR A 281 -3.58 15.74 10.53
N GLN A 282 -4.34 15.86 11.63
CA GLN A 282 -5.79 15.94 11.55
C GLN A 282 -6.22 17.10 10.63
N PHE A 283 -7.04 16.81 9.62
CA PHE A 283 -7.51 17.74 8.58
C PHE A 283 -6.42 18.53 7.83
N GLY A 284 -5.16 18.12 7.92
CA GLY A 284 -4.05 18.83 7.29
C GLY A 284 -3.48 19.99 8.13
N GLU A 285 -3.84 20.08 9.40
CA GLU A 285 -3.38 21.13 10.33
C GLU A 285 -1.91 20.98 10.75
N SER A 286 -1.38 22.02 11.40
CA SER A 286 -0.05 21.95 12.01
C SER A 286 -0.12 21.23 13.37
N GLU A 287 0.41 20.01 13.43
CA GLU A 287 0.52 19.23 14.67
C GLU A 287 1.97 18.82 14.92
N TRP A 288 2.41 18.91 16.18
CA TRP A 288 3.72 18.44 16.62
C TRP A 288 3.62 17.02 17.18
N ALA A 289 4.33 16.07 16.56
CA ALA A 289 4.43 14.71 17.07
C ALA A 289 5.30 14.68 18.36
N THR A 290 4.89 14.01 19.43
CA THR A 290 3.65 13.23 19.66
C THR A 290 2.59 13.97 20.49
N SER A 291 2.83 15.22 20.89
CA SER A 291 1.94 15.94 21.83
C SER A 291 0.55 16.20 21.25
N ASP A 292 0.48 16.49 19.96
CA ASP A 292 -0.76 16.99 19.33
C ASP A 292 -1.52 15.86 18.59
N TRP A 293 -0.88 14.71 18.38
CA TRP A 293 -1.42 13.54 17.66
C TRP A 293 -2.29 12.68 18.58
N VAL A 294 -3.53 13.11 18.82
CA VAL A 294 -4.46 12.47 19.77
C VAL A 294 -5.34 11.39 19.14
N ASP A 295 -5.71 11.57 17.87
CA ASP A 295 -6.67 10.67 17.21
C ASP A 295 -6.04 9.40 16.65
N TYR A 296 -4.90 9.59 15.99
CA TYR A 296 -4.02 8.53 15.51
C TYR A 296 -2.60 8.96 15.86
N HIS A 297 -1.69 8.02 16.11
CA HIS A 297 -0.29 8.38 16.34
C HIS A 297 0.43 8.70 15.02
N ALA A 298 1.40 9.60 15.11
CA ALA A 298 2.28 9.96 14.02
C ALA A 298 2.99 8.72 13.45
N PRO A 299 3.19 8.64 12.13
CA PRO A 299 4.04 7.61 11.55
C PRO A 299 5.46 7.63 12.12
N TRP A 300 6.11 6.48 12.16
CA TRP A 300 7.52 6.37 12.51
C TRP A 300 8.39 6.90 11.37
N ASN A 301 9.21 7.90 11.66
CA ASN A 301 10.13 8.44 10.66
C ASN A 301 11.23 7.40 10.36
N PRO A 302 11.47 7.03 9.09
CA PRO A 302 12.49 6.04 8.75
C PRO A 302 13.93 6.53 9.03
N ARG A 303 14.11 7.81 9.41
CA ARG A 303 15.39 8.38 9.84
C ARG A 303 15.49 8.52 11.36
N GLY A 304 16.73 8.44 11.85
CA GLY A 304 17.04 8.62 13.28
C GLY A 304 16.35 7.58 14.15
N ASP A 305 16.31 6.33 13.69
CA ASP A 305 15.73 5.17 14.38
C ASP A 305 14.28 5.37 14.83
N GLY A 306 13.48 6.11 14.06
CA GLY A 306 12.09 6.39 14.41
C GLY A 306 11.87 7.61 15.31
N TYR A 307 12.93 8.20 15.88
CA TYR A 307 12.83 9.27 16.89
C TYR A 307 12.83 10.69 16.31
N GLN A 308 12.92 10.85 14.99
CA GLN A 308 12.73 12.15 14.35
C GLN A 308 11.25 12.39 14.06
N THR A 309 10.82 13.65 14.13
CA THR A 309 9.46 14.03 13.71
C THR A 309 9.30 13.77 12.19
N PRO A 310 8.19 13.18 11.73
CA PRO A 310 7.89 13.06 10.31
C PRO A 310 7.42 14.40 9.69
N SER A 311 7.35 15.47 10.50
CA SER A 311 6.78 16.78 10.13
C SER A 311 5.31 16.69 9.72
N ALA A 312 4.74 17.80 9.26
CA ALA A 312 3.32 17.97 8.93
C ALA A 312 3.14 18.68 7.57
N SER A 313 1.96 18.63 6.94
CA SER A 313 0.81 17.79 7.30
C SER A 313 0.76 16.47 6.53
N SER A 314 1.59 16.31 5.51
CA SER A 314 1.65 15.10 4.67
C SER A 314 2.60 14.04 5.26
N SER A 315 2.48 13.79 6.57
CA SER A 315 3.43 12.98 7.35
C SER A 315 3.49 11.53 6.86
N GLY A 316 2.33 10.88 6.69
CA GLY A 316 2.25 9.52 6.16
C GLY A 316 2.74 9.43 4.73
N SER A 317 2.47 10.45 3.90
CA SER A 317 2.98 10.49 2.53
C SER A 317 4.50 10.52 2.45
N ALA A 318 5.14 11.39 3.23
CA ALA A 318 6.59 11.49 3.27
C ALA A 318 7.22 10.20 3.84
N VAL A 319 6.67 9.69 4.94
CA VAL A 319 7.16 8.46 5.58
C VAL A 319 6.97 7.24 4.69
N GLY A 320 5.79 7.08 4.07
CA GLY A 320 5.49 5.92 3.23
C GLY A 320 6.46 5.78 2.06
N VAL A 321 6.69 6.86 1.31
CA VAL A 321 7.63 6.83 0.17
C VAL A 321 9.09 6.65 0.64
N ALA A 322 9.44 7.17 1.82
CA ALA A 322 10.79 7.02 2.36
C ALA A 322 11.06 5.65 3.00
N ALA A 323 10.03 4.95 3.48
CA ALA A 323 10.15 3.69 4.20
C ALA A 323 9.95 2.45 3.32
N TYR A 324 9.24 2.58 2.19
CA TYR A 324 8.77 1.43 1.41
C TYR A 324 9.19 1.50 -0.06
N ASP A 325 10.16 0.68 -0.44
CA ASP A 325 10.63 0.55 -1.84
C ASP A 325 9.53 0.06 -2.80
N TRP A 326 8.50 -0.60 -2.28
CA TRP A 326 7.36 -1.08 -3.09
C TRP A 326 6.33 0.01 -3.39
N LEU A 327 6.42 1.19 -2.77
CA LEU A 327 5.53 2.33 -2.97
C LEU A 327 6.22 3.37 -3.86
N ASP A 328 5.71 3.56 -5.08
CA ASP A 328 6.41 4.39 -6.08
C ASP A 328 6.17 5.89 -5.86
N LEU A 329 4.93 6.28 -5.52
CA LEU A 329 4.55 7.68 -5.32
C LEU A 329 3.51 7.83 -4.20
N ALA A 330 3.45 9.03 -3.61
CA ALA A 330 2.38 9.41 -2.70
C ALA A 330 1.83 10.79 -3.06
N THR A 331 0.53 10.99 -2.84
CA THR A 331 -0.05 12.33 -2.93
C THR A 331 0.14 13.08 -1.61
N GLY A 332 0.23 14.41 -1.71
CA GLY A 332 0.28 15.32 -0.57
C GLY A 332 -0.64 16.51 -0.77
N THR A 333 -0.79 17.31 0.26
CA THR A 333 -1.35 18.66 0.15
C THR A 333 -0.39 19.65 0.79
N ASP A 334 -0.30 20.83 0.22
CA ASP A 334 0.43 21.97 0.76
C ASP A 334 -0.48 23.20 0.69
N PHE A 335 -0.58 23.92 1.80
CA PHE A 335 -1.35 25.14 1.92
C PHE A 335 -0.39 26.33 1.88
N LYS A 336 0.20 26.58 0.72
CA LYS A 336 0.80 27.87 0.39
C LYS A 336 0.54 28.20 -1.07
N ASP A 337 -0.59 28.85 -1.29
CA ASP A 337 -0.97 29.42 -2.57
C ASP A 337 -1.59 30.79 -2.28
N GLU A 338 -1.13 31.79 -3.04
CA GLU A 338 -1.62 33.17 -3.04
C GLU A 338 -3.15 33.25 -3.19
N ALA A 339 -3.77 32.30 -3.92
CA ALA A 339 -5.22 32.18 -4.04
C ALA A 339 -5.90 31.75 -2.73
N SER A 340 -5.27 30.87 -1.94
CA SER A 340 -5.78 30.48 -0.62
C SER A 340 -5.63 31.63 0.38
N SER A 341 -4.52 32.36 0.32
CA SER A 341 -4.35 33.62 1.05
C SER A 341 -5.43 34.63 0.67
N ALA A 342 -5.77 34.76 -0.61
CA ALA A 342 -6.82 35.66 -1.08
C ALA A 342 -8.22 35.27 -0.55
N ILE A 343 -8.55 33.97 -0.48
CA ILE A 343 -9.82 33.50 0.12
C ILE A 343 -9.87 33.83 1.62
N PHE A 344 -8.75 33.59 2.33
CA PHE A 344 -8.66 33.90 3.76
C PHE A 344 -8.81 35.40 3.99
N GLU A 345 -8.12 36.23 3.19
CA GLU A 345 -8.25 37.69 3.19
C GLU A 345 -9.68 38.15 2.93
N ASN A 346 -10.39 37.55 1.96
CA ASN A 346 -11.78 37.87 1.67
C ASN A 346 -12.72 37.50 2.84
N THR A 347 -12.42 36.41 3.55
CA THR A 347 -13.17 36.01 4.76
C THR A 347 -12.94 37.00 5.90
N ILE A 348 -11.70 37.44 6.11
CA ILE A 348 -11.37 38.45 7.12
C ILE A 348 -12.07 39.78 6.81
N GLN A 349 -12.07 40.24 5.56
CA GLN A 349 -12.79 41.46 5.14
C GLN A 349 -14.31 41.35 5.38
N THR A 350 -14.88 40.16 5.16
CA THR A 350 -16.29 39.89 5.45
C THR A 350 -16.57 39.96 6.95
N LEU A 351 -15.68 39.45 7.79
CA LEU A 351 -15.78 39.57 9.25
C LEU A 351 -15.66 41.02 9.73
N GLU A 352 -14.71 41.78 9.19
CA GLU A 352 -14.52 43.21 9.49
C GLU A 352 -15.79 44.02 9.20
N SER A 353 -16.37 43.83 8.01
CA SER A 353 -17.60 44.51 7.61
C SER A 353 -18.82 44.07 8.42
N THR A 354 -18.95 42.78 8.72
CA THR A 354 -20.08 42.23 9.48
C THR A 354 -20.05 42.69 10.94
N LEU A 355 -18.87 42.74 11.54
CA LEU A 355 -18.70 43.09 12.96
C LEU A 355 -18.42 44.59 13.18
N GLY A 356 -18.23 45.37 12.11
CA GLY A 356 -17.90 46.79 12.20
C GLY A 356 -16.52 47.05 12.82
N ILE A 357 -15.59 46.10 12.67
CA ILE A 357 -14.25 46.16 13.25
C ILE A 357 -13.21 46.39 12.15
N THR A 358 -12.06 46.94 12.52
CA THR A 358 -10.91 47.10 11.63
C THR A 358 -9.73 46.31 12.18
N ARG A 359 -9.14 45.46 11.36
CA ARG A 359 -7.94 44.70 11.71
C ARG A 359 -6.73 45.61 11.77
N THR A 360 -5.83 45.30 12.68
CA THR A 360 -4.49 45.87 12.69
C THR A 360 -3.53 44.76 12.26
N ILE A 361 -2.89 44.93 11.10
CA ILE A 361 -1.88 43.98 10.63
C ILE A 361 -0.58 44.29 11.38
N LEU A 362 -0.14 43.36 12.22
CA LEU A 362 1.12 43.46 12.94
C LEU A 362 2.18 42.61 12.24
N SER A 363 3.22 43.25 11.75
CA SER A 363 4.45 42.58 11.35
C SER A 363 5.45 42.72 12.48
N LEU A 364 5.79 41.61 13.14
CA LEU A 364 6.82 41.61 14.18
C LEU A 364 8.16 42.09 13.62
N ARG A 365 8.47 41.80 12.36
CA ARG A 365 9.69 42.27 11.69
C ARG A 365 9.70 43.79 11.49
N ASN A 366 8.58 44.38 11.09
CA ASN A 366 8.48 45.83 10.91
C ASN A 366 8.52 46.53 12.27
N LEU A 367 7.73 46.04 13.22
CA LEU A 367 7.71 46.55 14.58
C LEU A 367 9.09 46.47 15.23
N TRP A 368 9.83 45.39 15.02
CA TRP A 368 11.21 45.25 15.48
C TRP A 368 12.14 46.26 14.82
N SER A 369 12.02 46.48 13.51
CA SER A 369 12.85 47.45 12.80
C SER A 369 12.61 48.90 13.26
N GLU A 370 11.38 49.21 13.65
CA GLU A 370 10.98 50.54 14.11
C GLU A 370 11.31 50.76 15.59
N THR A 371 11.01 49.78 16.44
CA THR A 371 11.09 49.96 17.89
C THR A 371 12.43 49.52 18.47
N ASN A 372 13.00 48.42 17.97
CA ASN A 372 14.26 47.80 18.39
C ASN A 372 14.64 48.13 19.84
N THR A 373 13.76 47.78 20.79
CA THR A 373 13.81 48.31 22.16
C THR A 373 15.05 47.91 22.94
N VAL A 374 15.80 46.94 22.42
CA VAL A 374 17.06 46.41 22.98
C VAL A 374 18.31 47.00 22.30
N GLY A 375 18.15 47.79 21.22
CA GLY A 375 19.25 48.50 20.54
C GLY A 375 20.21 47.61 19.74
N THR A 376 19.78 46.43 19.28
CA THR A 376 20.64 45.49 18.53
C THR A 376 20.62 45.75 17.02
N LYS A 377 21.70 45.42 16.30
CA LYS A 377 21.70 45.49 14.83
C LYS A 377 21.14 44.22 14.16
N LEU A 378 20.76 43.22 14.94
CA LEU A 378 20.22 41.96 14.45
C LEU A 378 18.78 42.11 13.96
N SER A 379 18.42 41.34 12.92
CA SER A 379 17.03 41.14 12.55
C SER A 379 16.27 40.45 13.69
N ILE A 380 14.94 40.57 13.73
CA ILE A 380 14.15 39.89 14.77
C ILE A 380 14.37 38.37 14.75
N ASP A 381 14.51 37.79 13.56
CA ASP A 381 14.73 36.35 13.40
C ASP A 381 16.11 35.95 13.92
N ASP A 382 17.16 36.74 13.62
CA ASP A 382 18.52 36.49 14.13
C ASP A 382 18.61 36.71 15.64
N TYR A 383 17.88 37.69 16.17
CA TYR A 383 17.83 37.96 17.60
C TYR A 383 17.15 36.82 18.37
N PHE A 384 15.99 36.34 17.89
CA PHE A 384 15.27 35.25 18.55
C PHE A 384 15.85 33.86 18.27
N LYS A 385 16.73 33.74 17.26
CA LYS A 385 17.37 32.48 16.84
C LYS A 385 17.97 31.69 18.00
N THR A 386 18.57 32.38 18.96
CA THR A 386 19.22 31.77 20.14
C THR A 386 18.44 31.99 21.43
N THR A 387 17.39 32.80 21.43
CA THR A 387 16.68 33.18 22.66
C THR A 387 16.12 31.97 23.39
N PHE A 388 15.51 31.03 22.67
CA PHE A 388 15.00 29.80 23.28
C PHE A 388 16.12 28.91 23.87
N PRO A 389 17.18 28.51 23.13
CA PRO A 389 18.25 27.71 23.71
C PRO A 389 18.97 28.42 24.87
N THR A 390 19.22 29.72 24.78
CA THR A 390 19.88 30.47 25.87
C THR A 390 19.01 30.57 27.11
N ALA A 391 17.70 30.86 26.97
CA ALA A 391 16.81 31.07 28.11
C ALA A 391 16.33 29.76 28.78
N SER A 392 16.15 28.69 28.01
CA SER A 392 15.59 27.43 28.53
C SER A 392 16.65 26.37 28.82
N SER A 393 17.75 26.38 28.07
CA SER A 393 18.66 25.24 28.07
C SER A 393 19.86 25.45 29.00
N LEU A 394 20.28 26.69 29.28
CA LEU A 394 21.40 26.96 30.20
C LEU A 394 21.18 26.35 31.59
N ASP A 395 20.00 26.56 32.19
CA ASP A 395 19.67 26.05 33.52
C ASP A 395 19.36 24.54 33.52
N GLN A 396 18.75 24.03 32.43
CA GLN A 396 18.58 22.59 32.26
C GLN A 396 19.93 21.86 32.14
N TRP A 397 20.95 22.51 31.56
CA TRP A 397 22.28 21.94 31.37
C TRP A 397 23.20 22.08 32.58
N SER A 398 23.13 23.19 33.31
CA SER A 398 23.85 23.33 34.57
C SER A 398 23.47 22.21 35.56
N MET A 399 22.21 21.78 35.53
CA MET A 399 21.71 20.64 36.31
C MET A 399 22.35 19.29 35.91
N LEU A 400 22.55 19.02 34.62
CA LEU A 400 23.03 17.71 34.13
C LEU A 400 24.56 17.56 34.15
N THR A 401 25.30 18.66 34.25
CA THR A 401 26.77 18.65 34.24
C THR A 401 27.33 17.77 35.37
N LYS A 402 26.77 17.88 36.57
CA LYS A 402 27.17 17.06 37.73
C LYS A 402 26.86 15.59 37.53
N PHE A 403 25.65 15.26 37.05
CA PHE A 403 25.23 13.90 36.77
C PHE A 403 26.15 13.21 35.75
N GLN A 404 26.55 13.90 34.68
CA GLN A 404 27.45 13.31 33.67
C GLN A 404 28.83 13.00 34.22
N ALA A 405 29.40 13.92 35.03
CA ALA A 405 30.69 13.70 35.67
C ALA A 405 30.64 12.50 36.62
N GLU A 406 29.60 12.43 37.45
CA GLU A 406 29.39 11.33 38.40
C GLU A 406 29.15 10.00 37.67
N TYR A 407 28.31 9.99 36.63
CA TYR A 407 28.01 8.79 35.84
C TYR A 407 29.25 8.29 35.10
N LYS A 408 29.99 9.16 34.42
CA LYS A 408 31.22 8.78 33.71
C LYS A 408 32.29 8.27 34.68
N SER A 409 32.39 8.88 35.87
CA SER A 409 33.29 8.39 36.92
C SER A 409 32.89 7.00 37.43
N ALA A 410 31.59 6.71 37.51
CA ALA A 410 31.08 5.43 38.04
C ALA A 410 31.12 4.30 37.00
N PHE A 411 30.86 4.59 35.72
CA PHE A 411 30.60 3.58 34.70
C PHE A 411 31.60 3.60 33.53
N GLY A 412 32.55 4.54 33.49
CA GLY A 412 33.60 4.60 32.48
C GLY A 412 33.15 5.10 31.10
N HIS A 413 31.87 5.42 30.91
CA HIS A 413 31.31 5.98 29.69
C HIS A 413 30.25 7.05 29.99
N THR A 414 29.86 7.83 28.99
CA THR A 414 28.80 8.85 29.14
C THR A 414 27.42 8.19 29.33
N PRO A 415 26.49 8.82 30.06
CA PRO A 415 25.14 8.30 30.19
C PRO A 415 24.42 8.28 28.83
N PRO A 416 23.56 7.28 28.57
CA PRO A 416 22.70 7.29 27.39
C PRO A 416 21.64 8.38 27.56
N LEU A 417 21.78 9.46 26.79
CA LEU A 417 20.83 10.58 26.75
C LEU A 417 20.03 10.52 25.45
N ASN A 418 18.82 11.07 25.43
CA ASN A 418 18.06 11.12 24.17
C ASN A 418 18.84 11.93 23.11
N PRO A 419 18.74 11.60 21.80
CA PRO A 419 19.55 12.23 20.76
C PRO A 419 19.34 13.75 20.67
N GLN A 420 18.13 14.24 20.97
CA GLN A 420 17.86 15.67 20.99
C GLN A 420 18.61 16.39 22.12
N LEU A 421 18.79 15.76 23.29
CA LEU A 421 19.64 16.26 24.37
C LEU A 421 21.09 16.28 23.93
N GLN A 422 21.57 15.22 23.27
CA GLN A 422 22.95 15.15 22.78
C GLN A 422 23.26 16.26 21.76
N TRP A 423 22.35 16.50 20.81
CA TRP A 423 22.46 17.59 19.84
C TRP A 423 22.45 18.96 20.52
N LYS A 424 21.52 19.21 21.45
CA LYS A 424 21.47 20.47 22.21
C LYS A 424 22.73 20.72 23.05
N MET A 425 23.35 19.66 23.56
CA MET A 425 24.63 19.75 24.28
C MET A 425 25.79 20.15 23.35
N TRP A 426 25.87 19.59 22.15
CA TRP A 426 26.89 19.96 21.17
C TRP A 426 26.77 21.45 20.79
N VAL A 427 25.55 21.90 20.51
CA VAL A 427 25.24 23.30 20.16
C VAL A 427 25.61 24.31 21.26
N THR A 428 25.48 23.92 22.53
CA THR A 428 25.76 24.82 23.68
C THR A 428 27.21 24.77 24.16
N SER A 429 28.02 23.84 23.65
CA SER A 429 29.46 23.77 23.92
C SER A 429 30.30 24.74 23.07
N LEU A 430 29.71 25.32 22.02
CA LEU A 430 30.31 26.36 21.20
C LEU A 430 30.19 27.71 21.92
N SER A 431 31.25 28.52 21.92
CA SER A 431 31.14 29.90 22.40
C SER A 431 30.16 30.69 21.51
N PHE A 432 29.55 31.76 22.05
CA PHE A 432 28.60 32.60 21.32
C PHE A 432 29.12 33.07 19.95
N ASN A 433 30.43 33.31 19.82
CA ASN A 433 31.08 33.70 18.57
C ASN A 433 31.32 32.52 17.61
N GLU A 434 31.58 31.31 18.12
CA GLU A 434 31.71 30.10 17.29
C GLU A 434 30.35 29.66 16.75
N PHE A 435 29.30 29.76 17.57
CA PHE A 435 27.92 29.47 17.18
C PHE A 435 27.44 30.36 16.02
N VAL A 436 27.74 31.67 16.05
CA VAL A 436 27.34 32.60 14.98
C VAL A 436 28.10 32.35 13.68
N ASN A 437 29.39 32.00 13.76
CA ASN A 437 30.21 31.74 12.58
C ASN A 437 29.90 30.40 11.89
N ASP A 438 29.66 29.32 12.64
CA ASP A 438 29.33 28.01 12.08
C ASP A 438 27.90 27.98 11.50
N PHE A 439 26.96 28.72 12.10
CA PHE A 439 25.57 28.72 11.66
C PHE A 439 25.33 29.58 10.40
N LEU A 440 26.15 30.61 10.15
CA LEU A 440 26.08 31.42 8.92
C LEU A 440 26.70 30.72 7.70
N LEU A 441 27.54 29.70 7.91
CA LEU A 441 28.13 28.89 6.83
C LEU A 441 27.25 27.70 6.42
N MET A 442 26.16 27.42 7.13
CA MET A 442 25.18 26.39 6.75
C MET A 442 24.07 26.95 5.85
N ALA A 443 24.46 27.46 4.69
CA ALA A 443 23.65 27.42 3.45
C ALA A 443 24.30 26.39 2.51
N PRO A 444 23.52 25.64 1.73
CA PRO A 444 23.76 24.24 1.42
C PRO A 444 25.10 24.01 0.70
N LYS A 445 26.10 23.53 1.44
CA LYS A 445 27.27 22.86 0.87
C LYS A 445 27.53 21.58 1.65
N GLU A 446 27.21 20.47 0.98
CA GLU A 446 28.00 19.23 1.00
C GLU A 446 28.46 18.72 2.37
N VAL A 447 27.62 17.92 3.02
CA VAL A 447 28.05 16.91 4.02
C VAL A 447 27.13 15.71 3.78
N PHE A 448 27.41 14.74 2.91
CA PHE A 448 28.63 13.96 2.74
C PHE A 448 28.83 13.57 1.26
N THR A 449 29.98 13.87 0.67
CA THR A 449 30.49 13.21 -0.53
C THR A 449 31.39 12.03 -0.11
N TYR A 450 31.10 10.86 -0.67
CA TYR A 450 32.02 9.72 -0.71
C TYR A 450 33.32 10.14 -1.41
N THR A 451 34.48 9.81 -0.83
CA THR A 451 35.70 9.59 -1.60
C THR A 451 36.30 8.25 -1.22
N ASN A 452 36.63 7.47 -2.26
CA ASN A 452 37.12 6.10 -2.20
C ASN A 452 38.43 5.97 -1.42
N GLY A 453 38.49 4.95 -0.59
CA GLY A 453 39.70 4.29 -0.08
C GLY A 453 39.38 2.83 0.15
#